data_AF-A0A821L4E1-F1
#
_entry.id   AF-A0A821L4E1-F1
#
_cell.length_a   1.000
_cell.length_b   1.000
_cell.length_c   1.000
_cell.angle_alpha   90.00
_cell.angle_beta   90.00
_cell.angle_gamma   90.00
#
_symmetry.space_group_name_H-M   'P 1'
#
loop_
_entity.id
_entity.type
_entity.pdbx_description
1 polymer ?
#
loop_
_entity_poly.entity_id
_entity_poly.type
_entity_poly.pdbx_seq_one_letter_code
_entity_poly.pdbx_strand_id
1 'polypeptide(L)'
;VKNKDCQCRLEDEHWCEDEDFHIHYARKNISFQTICDEFTQLIPIIIEGQNETDETECEQWPCNNIYTRCDGLWNCPHGEDEVGCDLSSTLNCFSDHHKSVSLHTNELICLPIKQTNDGKIDCLGATDEPTLCQEKYQVEFVRNFYCINSSHQSCIDAQYLCNNIK
;
A
#
# COMPACT_ATOMS: atom_id res chain seq x y z
N VAL A 1 1.02 22.88 -11.11
CA VAL A 1 2.04 23.35 -10.13
C VAL A 1 1.39 23.11 -8.80
N LYS A 2 1.91 22.27 -7.88
CA LYS A 2 1.25 22.00 -6.59
C LYS A 2 1.18 23.27 -5.72
N ASN A 3 0.17 24.10 -5.91
CA ASN A 3 -0.09 25.37 -5.23
C ASN A 3 -1.49 25.44 -4.59
N LYS A 4 -2.21 24.31 -4.51
CA LYS A 4 -3.58 24.16 -4.01
C LYS A 4 -4.63 24.95 -4.79
N ASP A 5 -4.31 25.37 -6.01
CA ASP A 5 -5.21 26.10 -6.89
C ASP A 5 -5.43 25.29 -8.16
N CYS A 6 -6.64 24.79 -8.37
CA CYS A 6 -6.95 23.89 -9.48
C CYS A 6 -7.09 24.67 -10.79
N GLN A 7 -6.10 24.54 -11.67
CA GLN A 7 -6.06 25.29 -12.92
C GLN A 7 -6.82 24.63 -14.08
N CYS A 8 -7.45 23.47 -13.84
CA CYS A 8 -8.15 22.70 -14.87
C CYS A 8 -9.52 23.30 -15.24
N ARG A 9 -9.83 23.25 -16.55
CA ARG A 9 -11.08 23.75 -17.13
C ARG A 9 -12.19 22.71 -16.90
N LEU A 10 -13.29 23.17 -16.31
CA LEU A 10 -14.52 22.42 -15.96
C LEU A 10 -14.98 21.42 -17.04
N GLU A 11 -14.61 20.16 -16.90
CA GLU A 11 -15.47 19.06 -17.38
C GLU A 11 -15.94 18.16 -16.23
N ASP A 12 -15.23 18.10 -15.09
CA ASP A 12 -15.71 17.45 -13.87
C ASP A 12 -15.31 18.26 -12.61
N GLU A 13 -16.31 18.76 -11.87
CA GLU A 13 -16.19 19.73 -10.75
C GLU A 13 -15.42 19.23 -9.50
N HIS A 14 -14.75 18.07 -9.54
CA HIS A 14 -14.12 17.45 -8.37
C HIS A 14 -12.61 17.16 -8.51
N TRP A 15 -11.96 17.51 -9.62
CA TRP A 15 -10.62 16.96 -9.92
C TRP A 15 -9.59 18.01 -10.34
N CYS A 16 -8.38 17.83 -9.83
CA CYS A 16 -7.30 18.81 -9.86
C CYS A 16 -6.00 18.16 -10.33
N GLU A 17 -5.89 17.92 -11.65
CA GLU A 17 -4.77 17.17 -12.24
C GLU A 17 -3.40 17.81 -11.99
N ASP A 18 -3.36 19.12 -11.74
CA ASP A 18 -2.14 19.88 -11.47
C ASP A 18 -1.66 19.84 -10.01
N GLU A 19 -2.50 19.36 -9.10
CA GLU A 19 -2.21 19.11 -7.68
C GLU A 19 -1.94 17.64 -7.37
N ASP A 20 -2.55 16.72 -8.14
CA ASP A 20 -2.64 15.29 -7.80
C ASP A 20 -2.22 14.38 -8.97
N PHE A 21 -0.93 14.47 -9.32
CA PHE A 21 -0.38 13.90 -10.56
C PHE A 21 -0.32 12.36 -10.57
N HIS A 22 -0.02 11.71 -9.45
CA HIS A 22 0.10 10.23 -9.44
C HIS A 22 -1.28 9.57 -9.38
N ILE A 23 -2.25 10.16 -8.67
CA ILE A 23 -3.66 9.70 -8.71
C ILE A 23 -4.20 9.74 -10.14
N HIS A 24 -3.87 10.78 -10.92
CA HIS A 24 -4.28 10.88 -12.31
C HIS A 24 -3.61 9.82 -13.21
N TYR A 25 -2.32 9.53 -13.00
CA TYR A 25 -1.61 8.54 -13.80
C TYR A 25 -2.17 7.12 -13.60
N ALA A 26 -2.37 6.69 -12.35
CA ALA A 26 -2.88 5.35 -12.05
C ALA A 26 -4.35 5.15 -12.45
N ARG A 27 -5.16 6.22 -12.46
CA ARG A 27 -6.54 6.16 -12.95
C ARG A 27 -6.67 6.01 -14.46
N LYS A 28 -5.64 6.36 -15.21
CA LYS A 28 -5.63 6.34 -16.69
C LYS A 28 -4.66 5.31 -17.26
N ASN A 29 -3.73 4.78 -16.46
CA ASN A 29 -2.70 3.83 -16.90
C ASN A 29 -2.59 2.68 -15.92
N ILE A 30 -2.40 1.48 -16.45
CA ILE A 30 -2.10 0.28 -15.68
C ILE A 30 -0.72 0.41 -15.03
N SER A 31 -0.63 0.16 -13.73
CA SER A 31 0.62 0.02 -12.99
C SER A 31 0.84 -1.45 -12.66
N PHE A 32 1.96 -2.01 -13.12
CA PHE A 32 2.30 -3.41 -12.86
C PHE A 32 2.67 -3.70 -11.39
N GLN A 33 2.95 -2.65 -10.61
CA GLN A 33 3.24 -2.75 -9.17
C GLN A 33 1.98 -2.79 -8.31
N THR A 34 0.82 -2.44 -8.86
CA THR A 34 -0.45 -2.26 -8.12
C THR A 34 -1.63 -2.82 -8.91
N ILE A 35 -1.37 -3.78 -9.81
CA ILE A 35 -2.41 -4.51 -10.54
C ILE A 35 -2.77 -5.74 -9.72
N CYS A 36 -4.06 -6.01 -9.55
CA CYS A 36 -4.54 -7.12 -8.74
C CYS A 36 -4.06 -7.04 -7.28
N ASP A 37 -4.09 -5.84 -6.72
CA ASP A 37 -3.69 -5.54 -5.34
C ASP A 37 -4.90 -5.38 -4.40
N GLU A 38 -6.09 -5.78 -4.85
CA GLU A 38 -7.40 -5.62 -4.20
C GLU A 38 -7.97 -4.19 -4.25
N PHE A 39 -7.28 -3.26 -4.91
CA PHE A 39 -7.71 -1.88 -5.05
C PHE A 39 -7.98 -1.54 -6.51
N THR A 40 -9.14 -0.94 -6.77
CA THR A 40 -9.48 -0.49 -8.11
C THR A 40 -8.97 0.94 -8.31
N GLN A 41 -7.78 1.09 -8.89
CA GLN A 41 -7.19 2.39 -9.22
C GLN A 41 -7.70 2.84 -10.58
N LEU A 42 -7.78 1.90 -11.54
CA LEU A 42 -8.08 2.19 -12.93
C LEU A 42 -9.56 2.54 -13.11
N ILE A 43 -9.84 3.65 -13.81
CA ILE A 43 -11.21 3.94 -14.24
C ILE A 43 -11.62 2.84 -15.22
N PRO A 44 -12.79 2.19 -15.04
CA PRO A 44 -13.19 1.08 -15.88
C PRO A 44 -13.11 1.41 -17.38
N ILE A 45 -12.41 0.56 -18.13
CA ILE A 45 -12.29 0.66 -19.58
C ILE A 45 -13.16 -0.41 -20.24
N ILE A 46 -13.71 -0.12 -21.42
CA ILE A 46 -14.57 -1.08 -22.12
C ILE A 46 -13.73 -1.88 -23.10
N ILE A 47 -13.57 -3.19 -22.84
CA ILE A 47 -12.92 -4.14 -23.75
C ILE A 47 -13.93 -5.22 -24.10
N GLU A 48 -14.17 -5.43 -25.39
CA GLU A 48 -15.15 -6.42 -25.90
C GLU A 48 -16.57 -6.28 -25.30
N GLY A 49 -16.94 -5.08 -24.85
CA GLY A 49 -18.25 -4.80 -24.25
C GLY A 49 -18.35 -5.09 -22.75
N GLN A 50 -17.24 -5.46 -22.10
CA GLN A 50 -17.13 -5.64 -20.65
C GLN A 50 -16.38 -4.47 -20.02
N ASN A 51 -16.71 -4.14 -18.77
CA ASN A 51 -16.00 -3.14 -17.99
C ASN A 51 -14.82 -3.81 -17.30
N GLU A 52 -13.62 -3.50 -17.76
CA GLU A 52 -12.37 -4.01 -17.23
C GLU A 52 -11.71 -2.98 -16.31
N THR A 53 -11.12 -3.45 -15.21
CA THR A 53 -10.29 -2.66 -14.31
C THR A 53 -8.92 -3.32 -14.14
N ASP A 54 -8.03 -2.69 -13.37
CA ASP A 54 -6.80 -3.28 -12.86
C ASP A 54 -7.01 -4.48 -11.91
N GLU A 55 -8.25 -4.75 -11.51
CA GLU A 55 -8.65 -5.84 -10.62
C GLU A 55 -9.44 -6.94 -11.35
N THR A 56 -9.35 -7.00 -12.69
CA THR A 56 -10.03 -8.02 -13.50
C THR A 56 -9.05 -9.05 -14.05
N GLU A 57 -9.47 -10.31 -14.17
CA GLU A 57 -8.65 -11.45 -14.61
C GLU A 57 -7.37 -11.69 -13.79
N CYS A 58 -7.42 -11.43 -12.48
CA CYS A 58 -6.27 -11.56 -11.58
C CYS A 58 -5.72 -12.99 -11.46
N GLU A 59 -6.43 -14.02 -11.93
CA GLU A 59 -5.87 -15.36 -12.06
C GLU A 59 -4.69 -15.42 -13.05
N GLN A 60 -4.59 -14.45 -13.97
CA GLN A 60 -3.46 -14.30 -14.89
C GLN A 60 -2.28 -13.50 -14.29
N TRP A 61 -2.51 -12.84 -13.15
CA TRP A 61 -1.55 -11.96 -12.47
C TRP A 61 -1.32 -12.43 -11.02
N PRO A 62 -0.40 -13.39 -10.81
CA PRO A 62 -0.03 -13.79 -9.44
C PRO A 62 0.48 -12.59 -8.64
N CYS A 63 -0.01 -12.42 -7.40
CA CYS A 63 0.38 -11.31 -6.53
C CYS A 63 1.89 -11.25 -6.25
N ASN A 64 2.60 -12.37 -6.26
CA ASN A 64 4.06 -12.45 -6.12
C ASN A 64 4.70 -12.73 -7.48
N ASN A 65 5.16 -11.67 -8.15
CA ASN A 65 5.76 -11.73 -9.47
C ASN A 65 6.98 -10.80 -9.57
N ILE A 66 7.57 -10.67 -10.76
CA ILE A 66 8.81 -9.88 -10.94
C ILE A 66 8.64 -8.38 -10.69
N TYR A 67 7.42 -7.86 -10.74
CA TYR A 67 7.09 -6.45 -10.57
C TYR A 67 6.71 -6.10 -9.14
N THR A 68 6.13 -7.06 -8.40
CA THR A 68 5.63 -6.89 -7.03
C THR A 68 6.56 -7.46 -5.97
N ARG A 69 7.45 -8.39 -6.34
CA ARG A 69 8.35 -9.01 -5.38
C ARG A 69 9.33 -7.99 -4.81
N CYS A 70 9.28 -7.81 -3.48
CA CYS A 70 10.22 -7.02 -2.71
C CYS A 70 10.27 -5.55 -3.14
N ASP A 71 9.12 -5.00 -3.55
CA ASP A 71 8.98 -3.61 -3.94
C ASP A 71 8.50 -2.71 -2.79
N GLY A 72 8.17 -3.32 -1.65
CA GLY A 72 7.72 -2.66 -0.43
C GLY A 72 6.20 -2.46 -0.38
N LEU A 73 5.45 -2.95 -1.36
CA LEU A 73 4.00 -2.94 -1.42
C LEU A 73 3.46 -4.34 -1.12
N TRP A 74 2.38 -4.42 -0.36
CA TRP A 74 1.73 -5.70 -0.09
C TRP A 74 0.66 -5.95 -1.15
N ASN A 75 1.00 -6.75 -2.15
CA ASN A 75 0.08 -7.21 -3.18
C ASN A 75 -0.51 -8.57 -2.81
N CYS A 76 0.22 -9.38 -2.04
CA CYS A 76 -0.29 -10.65 -1.54
C CYS A 76 -0.97 -10.49 -0.18
N PRO A 77 -2.08 -11.22 0.08
CA PRO A 77 -2.83 -11.11 1.34
C PRO A 77 -2.00 -11.32 2.60
N HIS A 78 -0.95 -12.15 2.58
CA HIS A 78 -0.08 -12.37 3.74
C HIS A 78 1.33 -11.80 3.54
N GLY A 79 1.54 -10.96 2.52
CA GLY A 79 2.83 -10.32 2.24
C GLY A 79 3.89 -11.28 1.70
N GLU A 80 3.48 -12.37 1.02
CA GLU A 80 4.38 -13.35 0.41
C GLU A 80 5.36 -12.74 -0.62
N ASP A 81 4.95 -11.64 -1.26
CA ASP A 81 5.77 -10.83 -2.16
C ASP A 81 6.88 -10.07 -1.44
N GLU A 82 6.70 -9.77 -0.14
CA GLU A 82 7.59 -8.94 0.68
C GLU A 82 8.48 -9.73 1.67
N VAL A 83 8.54 -11.06 1.53
CA VAL A 83 9.41 -11.92 2.36
C VAL A 83 10.61 -12.46 1.60
N GLY A 84 11.72 -12.65 2.33
CA GLY A 84 12.97 -13.17 1.77
C GLY A 84 13.64 -12.21 0.77
N CYS A 85 13.41 -10.91 0.91
CA CYS A 85 13.94 -9.86 0.05
C CYS A 85 15.38 -9.47 0.34
N ASP A 86 15.89 -9.85 1.51
CA ASP A 86 17.15 -9.35 2.02
C ASP A 86 18.33 -10.27 1.69
N LEU A 87 19.30 -9.72 0.95
CA LEU A 87 20.63 -10.32 0.76
C LEU A 87 21.70 -9.70 1.69
N SER A 88 21.39 -8.60 2.38
CA SER A 88 22.41 -7.75 3.04
C SER A 88 22.02 -7.13 4.40
N SER A 89 20.82 -7.36 4.94
CA SER A 89 20.37 -6.75 6.21
C SER A 89 21.10 -7.25 7.46
N THR A 90 21.18 -6.38 8.48
CA THR A 90 21.66 -6.66 9.85
C THR A 90 20.80 -7.66 10.63
N LEU A 91 19.54 -7.86 10.25
CA LEU A 91 18.65 -8.88 10.80
C LEU A 91 18.34 -9.93 9.72
N ASN A 92 18.93 -11.12 9.85
CA ASN A 92 18.74 -12.20 8.89
C ASN A 92 17.51 -13.04 9.28
N CYS A 93 16.34 -12.64 8.79
CA CYS A 93 15.11 -13.41 8.98
C CYS A 93 15.04 -14.57 7.99
N PHE A 94 14.35 -15.66 8.38
CA PHE A 94 14.03 -16.73 7.45
C PHE A 94 13.13 -16.22 6.32
N SER A 95 13.12 -16.95 5.20
CA SER A 95 12.37 -16.56 4.00
C SER A 95 10.84 -16.51 4.19
N ASP A 96 10.32 -17.05 5.28
CA ASP A 96 8.91 -17.10 5.67
C ASP A 96 8.57 -16.16 6.84
N HIS A 97 9.42 -15.16 7.09
CA HIS A 97 9.20 -14.18 8.15
C HIS A 97 9.19 -12.75 7.59
N HIS A 98 8.18 -12.00 8.00
CA HIS A 98 8.06 -10.56 7.79
C HIS A 98 8.94 -9.80 8.80
N LYS A 99 9.61 -8.74 8.33
CA LYS A 99 10.45 -7.91 9.19
C LYS A 99 9.66 -6.75 9.73
N SER A 100 9.66 -6.60 11.05
CA SER A 100 8.88 -5.56 11.70
C SER A 100 9.52 -5.11 13.00
N VAL A 101 8.87 -4.16 13.69
CA VAL A 101 9.29 -3.68 15.01
C VAL A 101 8.28 -4.16 16.05
N SER A 102 8.76 -4.75 17.13
CA SER A 102 7.89 -5.20 18.22
C SER A 102 7.20 -4.04 18.93
N LEU A 103 5.89 -4.18 19.18
CA LEU A 103 5.12 -3.26 20.02
C LEU A 103 5.62 -3.15 21.47
N HIS A 104 6.23 -4.22 21.99
CA HIS A 104 6.59 -4.32 23.40
C HIS A 104 8.02 -3.86 23.67
N THR A 105 8.96 -4.26 22.81
CA THR A 105 10.38 -3.98 23.01
C THR A 105 10.90 -2.83 22.17
N ASN A 106 10.18 -2.41 21.13
CA ASN A 106 10.65 -1.48 20.10
C ASN A 106 11.94 -1.97 19.38
N GLU A 107 12.16 -3.29 19.37
CA GLU A 107 13.29 -3.91 18.68
C GLU A 107 12.82 -4.51 17.35
N LEU A 108 13.75 -4.65 16.41
CA LEU A 108 13.49 -5.35 15.15
C LEU A 108 13.26 -6.84 15.43
N ILE A 109 12.18 -7.38 14.88
CA ILE A 109 11.79 -8.78 15.00
C ILE A 109 11.55 -9.41 13.63
N CYS A 110 11.64 -10.74 13.58
CA CYS A 110 11.16 -11.54 12.47
C CYS A 110 9.80 -12.12 12.88
N LEU A 111 8.71 -11.58 12.33
CA LEU A 111 7.37 -12.09 12.55
C LEU A 111 7.08 -13.24 11.57
N PRO A 112 6.71 -14.44 12.04
CA PRO A 112 6.25 -15.51 11.16
C PRO A 112 5.11 -15.07 10.24
N ILE A 113 5.15 -15.40 8.95
CA ILE A 113 4.12 -15.01 7.96
C ILE A 113 2.69 -15.51 8.27
N LYS A 114 2.54 -16.43 9.23
CA LYS A 114 1.19 -16.85 9.69
C LYS A 114 0.52 -15.83 10.61
N GLN A 115 1.28 -14.86 11.09
CA GLN A 115 0.83 -13.75 11.92
C GLN A 115 0.76 -12.46 11.11
N THR A 116 0.97 -12.51 9.78
CA THR A 116 0.71 -11.36 8.91
C THR A 116 -0.73 -11.43 8.40
N ASN A 117 -1.42 -10.29 8.47
CA ASN A 117 -2.81 -10.10 8.10
C ASN A 117 -3.72 -11.14 8.78
N ASP A 118 -3.48 -11.41 10.07
CA ASP A 118 -4.24 -12.36 10.89
C ASP A 118 -5.35 -11.67 11.71
N GLY A 119 -5.48 -10.35 11.56
CA GLY A 119 -6.44 -9.49 12.25
C GLY A 119 -5.98 -9.03 13.63
N LYS A 120 -4.73 -9.30 14.02
CA LYS A 120 -4.12 -8.82 15.28
C LYS A 120 -2.89 -7.99 14.97
N ILE A 121 -2.80 -6.85 15.66
CA ILE A 121 -1.63 -5.99 15.58
C ILE A 121 -0.53 -6.58 16.47
N ASP A 122 0.45 -7.25 15.88
CA ASP A 122 1.67 -7.71 16.53
C ASP A 122 2.84 -6.72 16.34
N CYS A 123 2.76 -5.86 15.31
CA CYS A 123 3.85 -4.94 14.94
C CYS A 123 3.52 -3.47 15.17
N LEU A 124 4.57 -2.70 15.46
CA LEU A 124 4.49 -1.25 15.59
C LEU A 124 3.98 -0.62 14.29
N GLY A 125 2.93 0.19 14.40
CA GLY A 125 2.29 0.79 13.24
C GLY A 125 1.33 -0.13 12.50
N ALA A 126 1.04 -1.32 13.05
CA ALA A 126 0.25 -2.35 12.37
C ALA A 126 0.77 -2.70 10.97
N THR A 127 2.10 -2.70 10.81
CA THR A 127 2.75 -3.00 9.52
C THR A 127 2.56 -4.44 9.07
N ASP A 128 2.18 -5.32 10.00
CA ASP A 128 1.76 -6.71 9.77
C ASP A 128 0.31 -6.84 9.32
N GLU A 129 -0.50 -5.79 9.45
CA GLU A 129 -1.93 -5.77 9.17
C GLU A 129 -2.25 -4.67 8.14
N PRO A 130 -1.82 -4.82 6.87
CA PRO A 130 -1.88 -3.76 5.85
C PRO A 130 -3.32 -3.26 5.62
N THR A 131 -4.31 -4.16 5.77
CA THR A 131 -5.73 -3.88 5.58
C THR A 131 -6.32 -2.90 6.60
N LEU A 132 -5.64 -2.66 7.73
CA LEU A 132 -6.11 -1.71 8.76
C LEU A 132 -5.96 -0.24 8.35
N CYS A 133 -4.97 0.06 7.51
CA CYS A 133 -4.60 1.42 7.16
C CYS A 133 -4.50 1.70 5.66
N GLN A 134 -4.61 0.68 4.81
CA GLN A 134 -4.87 0.87 3.39
C GLN A 134 -6.26 1.48 3.18
N GLU A 135 -6.29 2.79 2.92
CA GLU A 135 -7.49 3.43 2.39
C GLU A 135 -7.71 2.94 0.95
N LYS A 136 -8.91 2.46 0.66
CA LYS A 136 -9.32 1.81 -0.60
C LYS A 136 -9.17 2.64 -1.89
N TYR A 137 -8.59 3.83 -1.83
CA TYR A 137 -8.79 4.84 -2.88
C TYR A 137 -7.59 5.70 -3.25
N GLN A 138 -6.41 5.62 -2.63
CA GLN A 138 -5.34 6.59 -2.94
C GLN A 138 -3.94 6.00 -3.08
N VAL A 139 -3.45 6.16 -4.31
CA VAL A 139 -2.14 5.78 -4.86
C VAL A 139 -0.98 6.62 -4.30
N GLU A 140 -1.26 7.76 -3.65
CA GLU A 140 -0.20 8.76 -3.37
C GLU A 140 0.05 9.04 -1.87
N PHE A 141 -0.83 8.59 -0.96
CA PHE A 141 -0.64 8.77 0.49
C PHE A 141 -1.06 7.53 1.23
N VAL A 142 -0.23 6.49 1.11
CA VAL A 142 -0.38 5.27 1.87
C VAL A 142 -0.16 5.62 3.34
N ARG A 143 -1.26 5.92 4.04
CA ARG A 143 -1.31 6.13 5.48
C ARG A 143 -1.05 4.82 6.21
N ASN A 144 -0.02 4.06 5.84
CA ASN A 144 0.16 2.66 6.23
C ASN A 144 0.55 2.47 7.69
N PHE A 145 0.71 3.56 8.44
CA PHE A 145 1.12 3.49 9.82
C PHE A 145 -0.05 3.77 10.77
N TYR A 146 -0.48 2.73 11.46
CA TYR A 146 -1.53 2.78 12.46
C TYR A 146 -1.05 3.38 13.79
N CYS A 147 -1.77 4.38 14.30
CA CYS A 147 -1.48 4.96 15.62
C CYS A 147 -2.40 4.36 16.70
N ILE A 148 -1.79 3.71 17.69
CA ILE A 148 -2.47 2.92 18.74
C ILE A 148 -3.23 3.78 19.77
N ASN A 149 -2.82 5.04 19.96
CA ASN A 149 -3.25 5.86 21.10
C ASN A 149 -4.14 7.05 20.73
N SER A 150 -4.67 7.05 19.51
CA SER A 150 -5.61 8.05 19.03
C SER A 150 -7.02 7.62 19.41
N SER A 151 -7.80 8.50 20.03
CA SER A 151 -9.21 8.25 20.37
C SER A 151 -10.12 7.97 19.15
N HIS A 152 -9.57 8.06 17.95
CA HIS A 152 -10.11 7.57 16.69
C HIS A 152 -9.01 6.79 15.96
N GLN A 153 -9.36 5.71 15.28
CA GLN A 153 -8.48 4.97 14.37
C GLN A 153 -7.78 5.96 13.41
N SER A 154 -6.49 6.24 13.62
CA SER A 154 -5.77 7.24 12.83
C SER A 154 -4.57 6.59 12.14
N CYS A 155 -4.66 6.54 10.83
CA CYS A 155 -3.62 6.09 9.93
C CYS A 155 -2.83 7.33 9.48
N ILE A 156 -1.49 7.26 9.54
CA ILE A 156 -0.61 8.34 9.10
C ILE A 156 0.37 7.83 8.06
N ASP A 157 0.83 8.74 7.22
CA ASP A 157 1.90 8.45 6.28
C ASP A 157 3.23 8.30 7.06
N ALA A 158 3.99 7.27 6.71
CA ALA A 158 5.29 6.97 7.32
C ALA A 158 6.27 8.15 7.23
N GLN A 159 6.14 9.02 6.22
CA GLN A 159 6.96 10.23 6.08
C GLN A 159 6.80 11.20 7.26
N TYR A 160 5.68 11.13 7.99
CA TYR A 160 5.40 11.98 9.13
C TYR A 160 5.87 11.40 10.48
N LEU A 161 6.36 10.16 10.53
CA LEU A 161 6.81 9.54 11.79
C LEU A 161 8.00 10.27 12.44
N CYS A 162 8.81 10.95 11.63
CA CYS A 162 10.03 11.63 12.06
C CYS A 162 9.96 13.16 11.91
N ASN A 163 8.78 13.74 11.66
CA ASN A 163 8.65 15.17 11.36
C ASN A 163 8.72 16.09 12.60
N ASN A 164 8.83 15.52 13.81
CA ASN A 164 8.91 16.26 15.08
C ASN A 164 7.71 17.20 15.35
N ILE A 165 6.61 17.03 14.62
CA ILE A 165 5.37 17.77 14.85
C ILE A 165 4.61 17.02 15.94
N LYS A 166 4.65 17.58 17.16
CA LYS A 166 3.89 17.11 18.32
C LYS A 166 2.42 17.51 18.24
#